data_AF-A0A5C8TXJ1-F1
#
_entry.id   AF-A0A5C8TXJ1-F1
#
_cell.length_a   1.000
_cell.length_b   1.000
_cell.length_c   1.000
_cell.angle_alpha   90.00
_cell.angle_beta   90.00
_cell.angle_gamma   90.00
#
_symmetry.space_group_name_H-M   'P 1'
#
loop_
_entity.id
_entity.type
_entity.pdbx_description
1 polymer ?
#
loop_
_entity_poly.entity_id
_entity_poly.type
_entity_poly.pdbx_seq_one_letter_code
_entity_poly.pdbx_strand_id
1 'polypeptide(L)' 'MTQLLEQAFERVRALPVETQDEFARVLLRLAGDDGEGVYQLTPEEEADLIEAQAEMARGEFATAAEVEAVLSKYRA' A
#
# COMPACT_ATOMS: atom_id res chain seq x y z
N MET A 1 -20.86 17.45 -9.32
CA MET A 1 -20.51 16.01 -9.22
C MET A 1 -21.11 15.29 -10.42
N THR A 2 -20.62 14.10 -10.79
CA THR A 2 -21.32 13.28 -11.78
C THR A 2 -22.66 12.83 -11.20
N GLN A 3 -23.65 12.56 -12.06
CA GLN A 3 -24.97 12.08 -11.60
C GLN A 3 -24.86 10.80 -10.76
N LEU A 4 -23.91 9.93 -11.09
CA LEU A 4 -23.66 8.70 -10.34
C LEU A 4 -23.08 9.00 -8.95
N LEU A 5 -22.13 9.94 -8.85
CA LEU A 5 -21.51 10.29 -7.57
C LEU A 5 -22.51 11.01 -6.65
N GLU A 6 -23.36 11.87 -7.19
CA GLU A 6 -24.43 12.53 -6.43
C GLU A 6 -25.42 11.51 -5.84
N GLN A 7 -25.85 10.53 -6.63
CA GLN A 7 -26.71 9.44 -6.16
C GLN A 7 -26.07 8.55 -5.10
N ALA A 8 -24.74 8.39 -5.14
CA ALA A 8 -24.00 7.67 -4.11
C ALA A 8 -23.97 8.45 -2.79
N PHE A 9 -23.71 9.76 -2.85
CA PHE A 9 -23.71 10.63 -1.66
C PHE A 9 -25.07 10.69 -0.98
N GLU A 10 -26.17 10.79 -1.73
CA GLU A 10 -27.53 10.77 -1.16
C GLU A 10 -27.82 9.46 -0.40
N ARG A 11 -27.33 8.32 -0.89
CA ARG A 11 -27.46 7.03 -0.19
C ARG A 11 -26.60 6.97 1.06
N VAL A 12 -25.35 7.40 0.99
CA VAL A 12 -24.43 7.41 2.13
C VAL A 12 -24.97 8.31 3.24
N ARG A 13 -25.54 9.47 2.89
CA ARG A 13 -26.11 10.43 3.85
C ARG A 13 -27.24 9.87 4.72
N ALA A 14 -27.93 8.83 4.26
CA ALA A 14 -29.00 8.16 5.00
C ALA A 14 -28.50 7.07 5.97
N LEU A 15 -27.20 6.74 5.96
CA LEU A 15 -26.61 5.72 6.83
C LEU A 15 -26.27 6.28 8.22
N PRO A 16 -25.98 5.41 9.23
CA PRO A 16 -25.41 5.85 10.50
C PRO A 16 -24.10 6.63 10.31
N VAL A 17 -23.81 7.56 11.22
CA VAL A 17 -22.65 8.47 11.13
C VAL A 17 -21.34 7.69 11.06
N GLU A 18 -21.22 6.60 11.81
CA GLU A 18 -20.03 5.75 11.84
C GLU A 18 -19.78 5.10 10.48
N THR A 19 -20.84 4.68 9.79
CA THR A 19 -20.76 4.10 8.44
C THR A 19 -20.48 5.18 7.39
N GLN A 20 -21.01 6.40 7.57
CA GLN A 20 -20.68 7.54 6.69
C GLN A 20 -19.17 7.82 6.70
N ASP A 21 -18.55 7.82 7.88
CA ASP A 21 -17.11 8.04 8.04
C ASP A 21 -16.27 6.93 7.39
N GLU A 22 -16.73 5.67 7.43
CA GLU A 22 -16.04 4.57 6.73
C GLU A 22 -16.04 4.77 5.21
N PHE A 23 -17.18 5.16 4.62
CA PHE A 23 -17.25 5.52 3.21
C PHE A 23 -16.37 6.73 2.87
N ALA A 24 -16.36 7.74 3.74
CA ALA A 24 -15.51 8.92 3.57
C ALA A 24 -14.02 8.54 3.53
N ARG A 25 -13.55 7.70 4.46
CA ARG A 25 -12.15 7.22 4.46
C ARG A 25 -11.78 6.45 3.20
N VAL A 26 -12.70 5.65 2.64
CA VAL A 26 -12.44 4.96 1.36
C VAL A 26 -12.37 5.95 0.19
N LEU A 27 -13.27 6.93 0.15
CA LEU A 27 -13.28 7.95 -0.90
C LEU A 27 -12.04 8.85 -0.85
N LEU A 28 -11.59 9.24 0.35
CA LEU A 28 -10.34 9.98 0.54
C LEU A 28 -9.13 9.16 0.07
N ARG A 29 -9.11 7.85 0.34
CA ARG A 29 -8.08 6.92 -0.16
C ARG A 29 -7.99 6.91 -1.67
N LEU A 30 -9.15 6.76 -2.31
CA LEU A 30 -9.24 6.75 -3.77
C LEU A 30 -8.96 8.12 -4.39
N ALA A 31 -9.20 9.20 -3.66
CA ALA A 31 -8.89 10.56 -4.07
C ALA A 31 -7.41 10.94 -3.83
N GLY A 32 -6.65 10.10 -3.13
CA GLY A 32 -5.25 10.36 -2.76
C GLY A 32 -5.09 11.39 -1.64
N ASP A 33 -6.13 11.55 -0.80
CA ASP A 33 -6.25 12.64 0.18
C ASP A 33 -6.16 12.14 1.64
N ASP A 34 -5.88 10.86 1.87
CA ASP A 34 -5.28 10.45 3.13
C ASP A 34 -3.82 10.85 3.05
N GLY A 35 -3.36 11.65 4.02
CA GLY A 35 -1.99 12.17 4.09
C GLY A 35 -0.86 11.12 4.08
N GLU A 36 -1.15 9.85 3.83
CA GLU A 36 -0.21 8.85 3.33
C GLU A 36 -0.22 8.90 1.80
N GLY A 37 0.29 9.99 1.23
CA GLY A 37 0.66 9.99 -0.19
C GLY A 37 1.56 8.79 -0.49
N VAL A 38 1.57 8.31 -1.75
CA VAL A 38 2.49 7.24 -2.18
C VAL A 38 3.86 7.51 -1.59
N TYR A 39 4.37 6.57 -0.79
CA TYR A 39 5.66 6.73 -0.13
C TYR A 39 6.72 7.09 -1.16
N GLN A 40 7.33 8.26 -0.99
CA GLN A 40 8.41 8.70 -1.86
C GLN A 40 9.69 8.15 -1.27
N LEU A 41 10.31 7.22 -1.99
CA LEU A 41 11.61 6.68 -1.61
C LEU A 41 12.60 7.82 -1.44
N THR A 42 13.44 7.71 -0.42
CA THR A 42 14.66 8.51 -0.37
C THR A 42 15.60 8.08 -1.51
N PRO A 43 16.55 8.93 -1.93
CA PRO A 43 17.52 8.55 -2.96
C PRO A 43 18.33 7.29 -2.62
N GLU A 44 18.54 7.02 -1.33
CA GLU A 44 19.23 5.81 -0.85
C GLU A 44 18.35 4.57 -1.06
N GLU A 45 17.09 4.62 -0.65
CA GLU A 45 16.15 3.50 -0.85
C GLU A 45 15.87 3.23 -2.33
N GLU A 46 15.80 4.27 -3.17
CA GLU A 46 15.68 4.09 -4.61
C GLU A 46 16.93 3.39 -5.19
N ALA A 47 18.13 3.78 -4.75
CA ALA A 47 19.37 3.14 -5.17
C ALA A 47 19.43 1.67 -4.74
N ASP A 48 18.99 1.35 -3.52
CA ASP A 48 18.91 -0.02 -3.02
C ASP A 48 17.99 -0.90 -3.89
N LEU A 49 16.84 -0.36 -4.31
CA LEU A 49 15.93 -1.09 -5.20
C LEU A 49 16.48 -1.27 -6.62
N ILE A 50 17.25 -0.31 -7.12
CA ILE A 50 17.95 -0.43 -8.41
C ILE A 50 18.99 -1.55 -8.35
N GLU A 51 19.77 -1.62 -7.26
CA GLU A 51 20.75 -2.69 -7.10
C GLU A 51 20.06 -4.05 -6.93
N ALA A 52 19.01 -4.15 -6.12
CA ALA A 52 18.24 -5.38 -5.98
C ALA A 52 17.71 -5.90 -7.33
N GLN A 53 17.23 -5.02 -8.21
CA GLN A 53 16.81 -5.40 -9.56
C GLN A 53 17.99 -5.91 -10.41
N ALA A 54 19.18 -5.34 -10.24
CA ALA A 54 20.39 -5.79 -10.92
C ALA A 54 20.84 -7.17 -10.40
N GLU A 55 20.81 -7.42 -9.09
CA GLU A 55 21.05 -8.72 -8.45
C GLU A 55 20.09 -9.79 -9.00
N MET A 56 18.80 -9.45 -9.10
CA MET A 56 17.79 -10.33 -9.69
C MET A 56 18.11 -10.71 -11.14
N ALA A 57 18.57 -9.74 -11.94
CA ALA A 57 18.95 -9.98 -13.33
C ALA A 57 20.21 -10.86 -13.46
N ARG A 58 21.12 -10.78 -12.49
CA ARG A 58 22.29 -11.66 -12.35
C ARG A 58 21.95 -13.04 -11.76
N GLY A 59 20.75 -13.20 -11.19
CA GLY A 59 20.32 -14.43 -10.54
C GLY A 59 20.91 -14.60 -9.12
N GLU A 60 21.33 -13.50 -8.50
CA GLU A 60 21.93 -13.46 -7.16
C GLU A 60 20.84 -13.54 -6.08
N PHE A 61 20.16 -14.67 -6.03
CA PHE A 61 19.17 -14.97 -4.99
C PHE A 61 19.79 -15.78 -3.86
N ALA A 62 19.37 -15.51 -2.63
CA ALA A 62 19.62 -16.41 -1.52
C ALA A 62 19.02 -17.80 -1.82
N THR A 63 19.77 -18.83 -1.47
CA THR A 63 19.30 -20.22 -1.52
C THR A 63 18.22 -20.47 -0.46
N ALA A 64 17.41 -21.51 -0.67
CA ALA A 64 16.41 -21.90 0.31
C ALA A 64 17.01 -22.22 1.70
N ALA A 65 18.23 -22.77 1.74
CA ALA A 65 18.93 -23.06 2.98
C ALA A 65 19.35 -21.78 3.73
N GLU A 66 19.83 -20.77 3.01
CA GLU A 66 20.18 -19.46 3.59
C GLU A 66 18.94 -18.74 4.13
N VAL A 67 17.84 -18.76 3.37
CA VAL A 67 16.55 -18.20 3.82
C VAL A 67 16.08 -18.91 5.10
N GLU A 68 16.11 -20.24 5.15
CA GLU A 68 15.71 -21.01 6.32
C GLU A 68 16.60 -20.73 7.55
N ALA A 69 17.91 -20.59 7.34
CA ALA A 69 18.85 -20.26 8.40
C ALA A 69 18.58 -18.88 9.03
N VAL A 70 18.05 -17.92 8.26
CA VAL A 70 17.65 -16.60 8.76
C VAL A 70 16.30 -16.69 9.47
N LEU A 71 15.28 -17.27 8.82
CA LEU A 71 13.92 -17.28 9.33
C LEU A 71 13.74 -18.14 10.59
N SER A 72 14.50 -19.23 10.73
CA SER A 72 14.46 -20.09 11.93
C SER A 72 14.79 -19.35 13.23
N LYS A 73 15.55 -18.24 13.18
CA LYS A 73 15.85 -17.39 14.34
C LYS A 73 14.61 -16.72 14.94
N TYR A 74 13.54 -16.61 14.18
CA TYR A 74 12.32 -15.87 14.55
C TYR A 74 11.08 -16.77 14.69
N ARG A 75 11.21 -18.08 14.47
CA ARG A 75 10.12 -19.04 14.69
C ARG A 75 10.17 -19.51 16.14
N ALA A 76 9.24 -19.00 16.95
CA ALA A 76 8.99 -19.47 18.31
C ALA A 76 8.36 -20.88 18.31
#